data_AF-A0A950E741-F1
#
_entry.id   AF-A0A950E741-F1
#
_cell.length_a   1.000
_cell.length_b   1.000
_cell.length_c   1.000
_cell.angle_alpha   90.00
_cell.angle_beta   90.00
_cell.angle_gamma   90.00
#
_symmetry.space_group_name_H-M   'P 1'
#
loop_
_entity.id
_entity.type
_entity.pdbx_description
1 polymer ?
#
loop_
_entity_poly.entity_id
_entity_poly.type
_entity_poly.pdbx_seq_one_letter_code
_entity_poly.pdbx_strand_id
1 'polypeptide(L)'
;VPLQPGLGGRYGMLLIDGLFRGTWRITRHRDTAVLHVEPFRPVSKRDALSCDRDAIASEGERLLRFAVADAATHDIRFETS
;
A
#
# COMPACT_ATOMS: atom_id res chain seq x y z
N VAL A 1 1.66 -24.97 18.88
CA VAL A 1 0.80 -24.61 17.73
C VAL A 1 1.67 -23.87 16.74
N PRO A 2 1.84 -24.31 15.48
CA PRO A 2 2.54 -23.50 14.50
C PRO A 2 1.72 -22.22 14.30
N LEU A 3 2.39 -21.07 14.38
CA LEU A 3 1.78 -19.82 13.96
C LEU A 3 1.32 -20.02 12.52
N GLN A 4 0.07 -19.70 12.22
CA GLN A 4 -0.34 -19.59 10.82
C GLN A 4 0.69 -18.71 10.14
N PRO A 5 1.15 -19.05 8.91
CA PRO A 5 2.00 -18.13 8.17
C PRO A 5 1.28 -16.80 8.21
N GLY A 6 1.91 -15.80 8.85
CA GLY A 6 1.33 -14.46 8.87
C GLY A 6 1.10 -14.04 7.42
N LEU A 7 0.41 -12.92 7.20
CA LEU A 7 0.13 -12.39 5.84
C LEU A 7 1.40 -12.08 5.01
N GLY A 8 2.59 -12.53 5.41
CA GLY A 8 3.81 -12.55 4.61
C GLY A 8 4.33 -11.15 4.30
N GLY A 9 4.00 -10.17 5.14
CA GLY A 9 4.28 -8.76 4.86
C GLY A 9 3.47 -8.18 3.71
N ARG A 10 2.32 -8.79 3.33
CA ARG A 10 1.46 -8.32 2.24
C ARG A 10 0.27 -7.50 2.70
N TYR A 11 0.16 -7.19 3.99
CA TYR A 11 -0.84 -6.29 4.55
C TYR A 11 -0.21 -5.52 5.71
N GLY A 12 -0.65 -4.28 5.90
CA GLY A 12 -0.19 -3.48 7.03
C GLY A 12 -0.95 -2.19 7.22
N MET A 13 -0.38 -1.36 8.11
CA MET A 13 -0.89 -0.05 8.45
C MET A 13 -0.29 1.02 7.54
N LEU A 14 -1.12 1.94 7.06
CA LEU A 14 -0.68 3.18 6.43
C LEU A 14 -0.40 4.21 7.51
N LEU A 15 0.85 4.65 7.61
CA LEU A 15 1.28 5.68 8.55
C LEU A 15 1.64 6.95 7.80
N ILE A 16 1.11 8.08 8.26
CA ILE A 16 1.45 9.41 7.75
C ILE A 16 1.79 10.27 8.97
N ASP A 17 3.01 10.79 8.99
CA ASP A 17 3.60 11.47 10.15
C ASP A 17 3.50 10.67 11.46
N GLY A 18 3.59 9.34 11.35
CA GLY A 18 3.49 8.41 12.48
C GLY A 18 2.05 8.11 12.93
N LEU A 19 1.03 8.69 12.30
CA LEU A 19 -0.36 8.43 12.63
C LEU A 19 -0.95 7.35 11.72
N PHE A 20 -1.72 6.43 12.30
CA PHE A 20 -2.46 5.42 11.58
C PHE A 20 -3.61 6.06 10.80
N ARG A 21 -3.52 6.01 9.47
CA ARG A 21 -4.42 6.71 8.53
C ARG A 21 -5.19 5.81 7.58
N GLY A 22 -4.96 4.52 7.65
CA GLY A 22 -5.60 3.56 6.78
C GLY A 22 -4.82 2.27 6.74
N THR A 23 -5.14 1.41 5.79
CA THR A 23 -4.47 0.13 5.64
C THR A 23 -3.96 -0.02 4.23
N TRP A 24 -3.09 -0.99 4.02
CA TRP A 24 -2.63 -1.35 2.69
C TRP A 24 -2.54 -2.85 2.56
N ARG A 25 -2.64 -3.34 1.32
CA ARG A 25 -2.40 -4.74 0.98
C ARG A 25 -1.79 -4.88 -0.40
N ILE A 26 -1.00 -5.92 -0.57
CA ILE A 26 -0.46 -6.31 -1.88
C ILE A 26 -1.27 -7.50 -2.39
N THR A 27 -1.81 -7.36 -3.60
CA THR A 27 -2.35 -8.47 -4.37
C THR A 27 -1.43 -8.79 -5.54
N ARG A 28 -1.53 -10.01 -6.05
CA ARG A 28 -0.84 -10.42 -7.26
C ARG A 28 -1.82 -11.09 -8.20
N HIS A 29 -1.76 -10.69 -9.46
CA HIS A 29 -2.48 -11.35 -10.53
C HIS A 29 -1.51 -11.55 -11.71
N ARG A 30 -1.18 -12.81 -12.00
CA ARG A 30 -0.11 -13.19 -12.94
C ARG A 30 1.20 -12.48 -12.58
N ASP A 31 1.75 -11.71 -13.51
CA ASP A 31 3.04 -11.02 -13.37
C ASP A 31 2.91 -9.59 -12.85
N THR A 32 1.70 -9.17 -12.45
CA THR A 32 1.45 -7.85 -11.88
C THR A 32 1.23 -7.95 -10.38
N ALA A 33 2.01 -7.22 -9.60
CA ALA A 33 1.74 -6.96 -8.19
C ALA A 33 1.10 -5.58 -8.02
N VAL A 34 0.00 -5.52 -7.27
CA VAL A 34 -0.75 -4.28 -7.04
C VAL A 34 -0.75 -3.98 -5.54
N LEU A 35 -0.26 -2.79 -5.17
CA LEU A 35 -0.46 -2.24 -3.84
C LEU A 35 -1.79 -1.51 -3.81
N HIS A 36 -2.72 -2.01 -3.00
CA HIS A 36 -3.96 -1.32 -2.68
C HIS A 36 -3.74 -0.51 -1.41
N VAL A 37 -3.96 0.80 -1.48
CA VAL A 37 -3.91 1.73 -0.37
C VAL A 37 -5.34 2.14 -0.06
N GLU A 38 -5.77 1.94 1.17
CA GLU A 38 -7.12 2.22 1.65
C GLU A 38 -7.07 3.18 2.85
N PRO A 39 -7.06 4.50 2.59
CA PRO A 39 -7.11 5.53 3.63
C PRO A 39 -8.49 5.58 4.31
N PHE A 40 -8.54 5.86 5.62
CA PHE A 40 -9.81 6.02 6.34
C PHE A 40 -10.64 7.23 5.92
N ARG A 41 -9.98 8.24 5.37
CA ARG A 41 -10.62 9.42 4.80
C ARG A 41 -10.11 9.61 3.37
N PRO A 42 -10.97 10.04 2.44
CA PRO A 42 -10.55 10.28 1.06
C PRO A 42 -9.36 11.22 1.02
N VAL A 43 -8.38 10.91 0.17
CA VAL A 43 -7.30 11.82 -0.20
C VAL A 43 -7.90 12.89 -1.14
N SER A 44 -8.64 13.85 -0.57
CA SER A 44 -9.25 14.92 -1.37
C SER A 44 -8.19 15.93 -1.78
N LYS A 45 -8.30 16.51 -2.98
CA LYS A 45 -7.36 17.53 -3.53
C LYS A 45 -7.22 18.79 -2.66
N ARG A 46 -8.03 18.94 -1.61
CA ARG A 46 -8.10 20.13 -0.76
C ARG A 46 -7.62 19.88 0.68
N ASP A 47 -7.35 18.62 1.04
CA ASP A 47 -6.85 18.26 2.37
C ASP A 47 -5.34 18.01 2.36
N ALA A 48 -4.72 18.14 3.53
CA ALA A 48 -3.30 17.88 3.76
C ALA A 48 -2.83 16.51 3.22
N LEU A 49 -3.74 15.53 3.12
CA LEU A 49 -3.42 14.21 2.58
C LEU A 49 -3.03 14.22 1.07
N SER A 50 -3.39 15.27 0.33
CA SER A 50 -3.06 15.37 -1.10
C SER A 50 -1.57 15.54 -1.37
N CYS A 51 -0.82 16.23 -0.51
CA CYS A 51 0.64 16.27 -0.63
C CYS A 51 1.29 14.92 -0.29
N ASP A 52 0.62 14.11 0.53
CA ASP A 52 1.15 12.79 0.92
C ASP A 52 0.96 11.74 -0.17
N ARG A 53 0.06 11.94 -1.15
CA ARG A 53 -0.21 10.93 -2.18
C ARG A 53 1.03 10.52 -2.95
N ASP A 54 1.85 11.49 -3.35
CA ASP A 54 3.08 11.23 -4.11
C ASP A 54 4.15 10.55 -3.23
N ALA A 55 4.22 10.95 -1.96
CA ALA A 55 5.10 10.30 -0.99
C ALA A 55 4.68 8.83 -0.74
N ILE A 56 3.37 8.59 -0.57
CA ILE A 56 2.80 7.25 -0.41
C ILE A 56 3.04 6.42 -1.67
N ALA A 57 2.88 6.98 -2.87
CA ALA A 57 3.16 6.28 -4.12
C ALA A 57 4.64 5.91 -4.22
N SER A 58 5.55 6.85 -3.95
CA SER A 58 7.00 6.61 -3.97
C SER A 58 7.43 5.52 -2.98
N GLU A 59 6.89 5.53 -1.77
CA GLU A 59 7.15 4.48 -0.78
C GLU A 59 6.51 3.15 -1.18
N GLY A 60 5.28 3.18 -1.70
CA GLY A 60 4.57 2.00 -2.19
C GLY A 60 5.33 1.29 -3.31
N GLU A 61 5.98 2.03 -4.22
CA GLU A 61 6.83 1.45 -5.26
C GLU A 61 8.04 0.74 -4.64
N ARG A 62 8.71 1.35 -3.66
CA ARG A 62 9.83 0.71 -2.95
C ARG A 62 9.38 -0.55 -2.23
N LEU A 63 8.21 -0.51 -1.60
CA LEU A 63 7.61 -1.66 -0.94
C LEU A 63 7.33 -2.80 -1.93
N LEU A 64 6.77 -2.51 -3.11
CA LEU A 64 6.51 -3.52 -4.14
C LEU A 64 7.81 -4.14 -4.68
N ARG A 65 8.84 -3.32 -4.95
CA ARG A 65 10.16 -3.80 -5.36
C ARG A 65 10.83 -4.67 -4.32
N PHE A 66 10.57 -4.42 -3.04
CA PHE A 66 11.11 -5.22 -1.94
C PHE A 66 10.32 -6.52 -1.72
N ALA A 67 8.99 -6.42 -1.58
CA ALA A 67 8.14 -7.53 -1.15
C ALA A 67 7.74 -8.47 -2.30
N VAL A 68 7.73 -7.98 -3.55
CA VAL A 68 7.37 -8.75 -4.75
C VAL A 68 8.32 -8.39 -5.90
N ALA A 69 9.62 -8.50 -5.63
CA ALA A 69 10.71 -8.19 -6.57
C ALA A 69 10.63 -9.00 -7.89
N ASP A 70 9.98 -10.16 -7.86
CA ASP A 70 9.84 -11.09 -8.97
C ASP A 70 8.63 -10.80 -9.88
N ALA A 71 7.80 -9.81 -9.55
CA ALA A 71 6.73 -9.36 -10.45
C ALA A 71 7.29 -8.51 -11.59
N ALA A 72 6.83 -8.75 -12.82
CA ALA A 72 7.25 -7.99 -14.00
C ALA A 72 6.70 -6.56 -13.98
N THR A 73 5.53 -6.36 -13.37
CA THR A 73 4.85 -5.08 -13.30
C THR A 73 4.43 -4.77 -11.86
N HIS A 74 4.63 -3.52 -11.45
CA HIS A 74 4.14 -2.97 -10.19
C HIS A 74 3.10 -1.88 -10.47
N ASP A 75 1.99 -1.92 -9.75
CA ASP A 75 0.89 -0.95 -9.84
C ASP A 75 0.47 -0.51 -8.42
N ILE A 76 -0.04 0.72 -8.28
CA ILE A 76 -0.49 1.28 -7.02
C ILE A 76 -1.89 1.86 -7.20
N ARG A 77 -2.83 1.41 -6.38
CA ARG A 77 -4.22 1.82 -6.41
C ARG A 77 -4.63 2.42 -5.09
N PHE A 78 -5.16 3.63 -5.16
CA PHE A 78 -5.82 4.28 -4.04
C PHE A 78 -7.30 3.95 -4.12
N GLU A 79 -7.77 3.16 -3.18
CA GLU A 79 -9.18 2.83 -3.06
C GLU A 79 -9.95 4.04 -2.51
N THR A 80 -11.19 4.19 -2.96
CA THR A 80 -12.11 5.20 -2.43
C THR A 80 -13.17 4.45 -1.65
N SER A 81 -13.18 4.60 -0.32
CA SER A 81 -14.29 4.17 0.53
C SER A 81 -15.52 5.05 0.33
#